data_AF-A0AAE1C9D4-F1
#
_entry.id   AF-A0AAE1C9D4-F1
#
_cell.length_a   1.000
_cell.length_b   1.000
_cell.length_c   1.000
_cell.angle_alpha   90.00
_cell.angle_beta   90.00
_cell.angle_gamma   90.00
#
_symmetry.space_group_name_H-M   'P 1'
#
loop_
_entity.id
_entity.type
_entity.pdbx_description
1 polymer ?
#
loop_
_entity_poly.entity_id
_entity_poly.type
_entity_poly.pdbx_seq_one_letter_code
_entity_poly.pdbx_strand_id
1 'polypeptide(L)'
;MPTKRTAESNGQDNTRRQFKQTKLNFGRPQQRPQLVQGGAGPTGLPTAPNEDKGDAKSQNKTKSLKPDPEDLEETSAVRSTPADDGDSDGDDADLTTATATAPTSPPEQPAPSKRPRPTKSLRVIDKIGDLFDAPPRTVLIHACNCTGSWGGGIALAFKKAYPAAYEVYNARCKRSTPDRLVGKALLIPPPALPVSPAAGSREAQQQHYIGCLFTSKRYGRARDSPEEILKATGPAMRHLMRQIAAEGGRVGEIRMCQINSGLFDVPWPLSRSAIQSLELREEDVAEHLELPVDIVAYSRD
;
A
#
# COMPACT_ATOMS: atom_id res chain seq x y z
N MET A 1 52.59 -48.17 -9.65
CA MET A 1 52.42 -46.70 -9.73
C MET A 1 51.74 -46.39 -11.05
N PRO A 2 50.42 -46.18 -11.03
CA PRO A 2 49.92 -44.89 -11.54
C PRO A 2 48.82 -44.32 -10.64
N THR A 3 48.95 -43.05 -10.29
CA THR A 3 47.95 -42.26 -9.57
C THR A 3 47.59 -41.05 -10.41
N LYS A 4 46.33 -40.91 -10.80
CA LYS A 4 45.41 -39.90 -10.25
C LYS A 4 44.11 -39.90 -11.03
N ARG A 5 43.02 -40.11 -10.28
CA ARG A 5 41.64 -39.78 -10.65
C ARG A 5 41.49 -38.26 -10.62
N THR A 6 40.91 -37.68 -11.65
CA THR A 6 40.29 -36.36 -11.61
C THR A 6 38.81 -36.56 -11.29
N ALA A 7 38.37 -35.98 -10.17
CA ALA A 7 36.97 -35.77 -9.85
C ALA A 7 36.68 -34.28 -10.14
N GLU A 8 35.67 -34.02 -10.96
CA GLU A 8 35.16 -32.68 -11.23
C GLU A 8 34.14 -32.31 -10.15
N SER A 9 34.37 -31.18 -9.47
CA SER A 9 33.48 -30.62 -8.46
C SER A 9 32.91 -29.28 -8.92
N ASN A 10 31.58 -29.20 -8.95
CA ASN A 10 30.69 -28.06 -8.73
C ASN A 10 31.26 -26.64 -8.93
N GLY A 11 30.84 -25.99 -10.02
CA GLY A 11 30.80 -24.53 -10.14
C GLY A 11 29.43 -24.01 -9.70
N GLN A 12 29.35 -23.45 -8.49
CA GLN A 12 28.23 -22.62 -8.03
C GLN A 12 28.38 -21.21 -8.61
N ASP A 13 27.45 -20.84 -9.48
CA ASP A 13 27.28 -19.48 -9.99
C ASP A 13 26.75 -18.56 -8.88
N ASN A 14 27.58 -17.63 -8.44
CA ASN A 14 27.29 -16.67 -7.38
C ASN A 14 27.29 -15.25 -7.97
N THR A 15 26.18 -14.88 -8.59
CA THR A 15 25.96 -13.50 -9.07
C THR A 15 24.91 -12.78 -8.22
N ARG A 16 25.28 -12.52 -6.96
CA ARG A 16 24.59 -11.57 -6.09
C ARG A 16 24.83 -10.14 -6.60
N ARG A 17 23.96 -9.64 -7.49
CA ARG A 17 23.95 -8.21 -7.88
C ARG A 17 23.60 -7.35 -6.67
N GLN A 18 24.62 -6.70 -6.12
CA GLN A 18 24.47 -5.65 -5.12
C GLN A 18 23.74 -4.45 -5.73
N PHE A 19 22.48 -4.23 -5.37
CA PHE A 19 21.82 -2.96 -5.60
C PHE A 19 22.41 -1.91 -4.64
N LYS A 20 23.24 -1.03 -5.20
CA LYS A 20 23.81 0.11 -4.48
C LYS A 20 22.69 1.09 -4.12
N GLN A 21 22.55 1.35 -2.84
CA GLN A 21 21.68 2.35 -2.25
C GLN A 21 22.13 3.76 -2.71
N THR A 22 21.49 4.31 -3.73
CA THR A 22 21.74 5.70 -4.15
C THR A 22 21.12 6.66 -3.15
N LYS A 23 21.97 7.48 -2.54
CA LYS A 23 21.61 8.55 -1.60
C LYS A 23 20.68 9.55 -2.30
N LEU A 24 19.57 9.87 -1.64
CA LEU A 24 18.62 10.92 -2.03
C LEU A 24 19.26 12.30 -1.83
N ASN A 25 19.73 12.93 -2.90
CA ASN A 25 20.06 14.36 -2.88
C ASN A 25 18.83 15.17 -3.32
N PHE A 26 18.27 15.94 -2.39
CA PHE A 26 17.25 16.93 -2.71
C PHE A 26 17.95 18.19 -3.24
N GLY A 27 17.62 18.58 -4.47
CA GLY A 27 18.18 19.77 -5.12
C GLY A 27 18.00 21.03 -4.28
N ARG A 28 19.04 21.88 -4.22
CA ARG A 28 18.98 23.22 -3.66
C ARG A 28 17.97 24.08 -4.44
N PRO A 29 17.23 24.99 -3.81
CA PRO A 29 16.46 25.99 -4.52
C PRO A 29 17.40 26.90 -5.32
N GLN A 30 17.15 27.05 -6.62
CA GLN A 30 17.80 28.07 -7.44
C GLN A 30 17.42 29.46 -6.93
N GLN A 31 18.43 30.33 -6.78
CA GLN A 31 18.24 31.74 -6.45
C GLN A 31 17.50 32.45 -7.60
N ARG A 32 16.53 33.29 -7.20
CA ARG A 32 15.74 34.16 -8.08
C ARG A 32 16.65 35.21 -8.75
N PRO A 33 16.52 35.52 -10.05
CA PRO A 33 17.31 36.59 -10.67
C PRO A 33 16.91 37.95 -10.11
N GLN A 34 17.90 38.75 -9.69
CA GLN A 34 17.69 40.14 -9.31
C GLN A 34 17.58 41.03 -10.57
N LEU A 35 16.58 41.89 -10.55
CA LEU A 35 16.35 42.95 -11.53
C LEU A 35 17.41 44.05 -11.34
N VAL A 36 18.20 44.32 -12.36
CA VAL A 36 19.17 45.42 -12.39
C VAL A 36 18.43 46.70 -12.75
N GLN A 37 18.42 47.68 -11.86
CA GLN A 37 18.20 49.10 -12.20
C GLN A 37 19.44 49.87 -11.77
N GLY A 38 20.03 50.60 -12.71
CA GLY A 38 21.16 51.50 -12.48
C GLY A 38 20.71 52.94 -12.21
N GLY A 39 21.60 53.72 -11.59
CA GLY A 39 21.52 55.19 -11.63
C GLY A 39 21.94 55.91 -10.33
N ALA A 40 23.22 56.29 -10.26
CA ALA A 40 23.85 57.46 -9.64
C ALA A 40 23.28 58.11 -8.34
N GLY A 41 24.14 58.28 -7.32
CA GLY A 41 23.95 59.16 -6.14
C GLY A 41 24.30 60.64 -6.44
N PRO A 42 24.73 61.49 -5.46
CA PRO A 42 24.94 61.27 -4.01
C PRO A 42 24.37 62.39 -3.10
N THR A 43 24.44 62.23 -1.77
CA THR A 43 24.99 63.19 -0.75
C THR A 43 24.42 62.93 0.67
N GLY A 44 25.28 63.06 1.69
CA GLY A 44 24.88 63.51 3.04
C GLY A 44 24.85 62.49 4.18
N LEU A 45 25.98 62.33 4.88
CA LEU A 45 26.10 61.97 6.31
C LEU A 45 25.43 63.08 7.19
N PRO A 46 25.03 62.85 8.48
CA PRO A 46 25.91 62.31 9.53
C PRO A 46 25.30 61.45 10.68
N THR A 47 26.20 60.64 11.27
CA THR A 47 26.42 60.23 12.69
C THR A 47 25.26 59.95 13.69
N ALA A 48 25.19 58.69 14.16
CA ALA A 48 25.29 58.12 15.53
C ALA A 48 24.83 58.94 16.78
N PRO A 49 24.30 58.32 17.87
CA PRO A 49 25.05 57.35 18.69
C PRO A 49 24.29 56.12 19.24
N ASN A 50 25.13 55.19 19.75
CA ASN A 50 24.87 53.94 20.47
C ASN A 50 24.11 54.08 21.79
N GLU A 51 23.47 52.97 22.21
CA GLU A 51 23.40 52.33 23.56
C GLU A 51 22.19 51.36 23.51
N ASP A 52 22.10 50.17 24.11
CA ASP A 52 22.74 49.52 25.25
C ASP A 52 22.54 47.99 25.15
N LYS A 53 23.36 47.23 25.88
CA LYS A 53 23.33 45.78 26.09
C LYS A 53 22.12 45.35 26.94
N GLY A 54 21.67 44.11 26.77
CA GLY A 54 20.75 43.46 27.70
C GLY A 54 20.56 41.97 27.43
N ASP A 55 21.42 41.15 28.04
CA ASP A 55 21.24 39.71 28.21
C ASP A 55 19.98 39.38 29.02
N ALA A 56 19.16 38.42 28.57
CA ALA A 56 18.29 37.65 29.46
C ALA A 56 17.97 36.26 28.89
N LYS A 57 18.70 35.26 29.40
CA LYS A 57 18.27 33.86 29.44
C LYS A 57 17.02 33.77 30.32
N SER A 58 15.97 33.09 29.85
CA SER A 58 15.01 32.47 30.75
C SER A 58 14.60 31.10 30.20
N GLN A 59 15.18 30.08 30.83
CA GLN A 59 14.69 28.72 30.81
C GLN A 59 13.46 28.69 31.73
N ASN A 60 12.33 28.15 31.26
CA ASN A 60 11.28 27.71 32.16
C ASN A 60 10.95 26.25 31.92
N LYS A 61 11.15 25.49 32.99
CA LYS A 61 11.01 24.04 33.14
C LYS A 61 9.89 23.83 34.16
N THR A 62 8.80 23.21 33.74
CA THR A 62 7.71 22.73 34.60
C THR A 62 7.22 21.43 33.97
N LYS A 63 7.76 20.27 34.35
CA LYS A 63 7.45 19.41 35.51
C LYS A 63 6.04 18.81 35.45
N SER A 64 6.03 17.51 35.18
CA SER A 64 4.91 16.57 35.15
C SER A 64 4.09 16.53 36.43
N LEU A 65 2.77 16.34 36.29
CA LEU A 65 1.89 15.79 37.31
C LEU A 65 0.91 14.81 36.65
N LYS A 66 0.89 13.57 37.14
CA LYS A 66 -0.14 12.55 36.91
C LYS A 66 -1.32 12.81 37.86
N PRO A 67 -2.51 12.27 37.55
CA PRO A 67 -3.31 11.66 38.61
C PRO A 67 -3.92 10.31 38.20
N ASP A 68 -3.94 9.39 39.17
CA ASP A 68 -4.84 8.25 39.41
C ASP A 68 -4.67 7.95 40.92
N PRO A 69 -5.57 7.27 41.68
CA PRO A 69 -6.71 6.42 41.27
C PRO A 69 -7.98 6.60 42.17
N GLU A 70 -8.90 5.61 42.10
CA GLU A 70 -10.00 5.17 43.01
C GLU A 70 -11.39 5.21 42.32
N ASP A 71 -11.90 4.08 41.80
CA ASP A 71 -12.55 2.90 42.45
C ASP A 71 -13.96 3.16 42.99
N LEU A 72 -14.92 2.33 42.54
CA LEU A 72 -15.96 1.64 43.33
C LEU A 72 -16.81 0.75 42.38
N GLU A 73 -16.53 -0.56 42.44
CA GLU A 73 -17.41 -1.75 42.60
C GLU A 73 -18.94 -1.59 42.45
N GLU A 74 -19.80 -2.59 42.19
CA GLU A 74 -19.85 -4.01 41.78
C GLU A 74 -21.36 -4.34 41.76
N THR A 75 -21.86 -5.31 40.97
CA THR A 75 -22.94 -6.26 41.38
C THR A 75 -23.31 -7.25 40.27
N SER A 76 -22.90 -8.50 40.52
CA SER A 76 -23.61 -9.80 40.41
C SER A 76 -24.80 -10.05 39.46
N ALA A 77 -24.73 -11.17 38.72
CA ALA A 77 -25.71 -12.31 38.71
C ALA A 77 -25.45 -13.22 37.48
N VAL A 78 -24.71 -14.32 37.58
CA VAL A 78 -25.16 -15.71 37.85
C VAL A 78 -26.36 -16.19 37.00
N ARG A 79 -26.12 -17.11 36.05
CA ARG A 79 -26.93 -18.35 35.91
C ARG A 79 -26.19 -19.41 35.07
N SER A 80 -25.96 -20.56 35.70
CA SER A 80 -25.49 -21.82 35.11
C SER A 80 -26.62 -22.86 35.06
N THR A 81 -26.33 -23.97 34.37
CA THR A 81 -26.92 -25.34 34.38
C THR A 81 -27.94 -25.70 33.27
N PRO A 82 -28.12 -27.00 32.90
CA PRO A 82 -27.24 -28.18 33.01
C PRO A 82 -27.14 -29.05 31.72
N ALA A 83 -26.41 -30.17 31.84
CA ALA A 83 -26.13 -31.26 30.89
C ALA A 83 -27.27 -32.30 30.74
N ASP A 84 -27.15 -33.17 29.70
CA ASP A 84 -27.66 -34.56 29.58
C ASP A 84 -26.98 -35.16 28.31
N ASP A 85 -26.00 -36.08 28.39
CA ASP A 85 -26.04 -37.56 28.52
C ASP A 85 -26.42 -38.33 27.24
N GLY A 86 -25.62 -39.35 26.88
CA GLY A 86 -25.92 -40.27 25.77
C GLY A 86 -24.74 -41.02 25.15
N ASP A 87 -24.17 -41.96 25.91
CA ASP A 87 -23.19 -42.99 25.55
C ASP A 87 -23.82 -44.13 24.70
N SER A 88 -23.06 -44.76 23.79
CA SER A 88 -23.09 -46.21 23.51
C SER A 88 -22.05 -46.62 22.45
N ASP A 89 -21.06 -47.37 22.91
CA ASP A 89 -20.15 -48.26 22.17
C ASP A 89 -20.88 -49.43 21.47
N GLY A 90 -20.22 -50.03 20.47
CA GLY A 90 -20.63 -51.31 19.89
C GLY A 90 -19.86 -51.73 18.63
N ASP A 91 -18.72 -52.39 18.84
CA ASP A 91 -17.98 -53.25 17.89
C ASP A 91 -18.89 -54.27 17.16
N ASP A 92 -18.58 -54.58 15.89
CA ASP A 92 -18.21 -55.94 15.48
C ASP A 92 -17.60 -55.98 14.07
N ALA A 93 -16.67 -56.92 13.89
CA ALA A 93 -15.95 -57.22 12.67
C ALA A 93 -16.70 -58.28 11.85
N ASP A 94 -16.58 -58.28 10.52
CA ASP A 94 -16.28 -59.52 9.78
C ASP A 94 -15.84 -59.27 8.33
N LEU A 95 -14.90 -60.11 7.91
CA LEU A 95 -14.42 -60.33 6.55
C LEU A 95 -15.45 -61.15 5.75
N THR A 96 -15.76 -60.78 4.51
CA THR A 96 -15.95 -61.80 3.45
C THR A 96 -15.59 -61.28 2.05
N THR A 97 -14.96 -62.17 1.32
CA THR A 97 -14.48 -62.07 -0.06
C THR A 97 -15.56 -62.53 -1.05
N ALA A 98 -15.69 -61.86 -2.21
CA ALA A 98 -15.81 -62.44 -3.58
C ALA A 98 -16.77 -61.70 -4.54
N THR A 99 -16.16 -61.17 -5.60
CA THR A 99 -16.46 -61.40 -7.03
C THR A 99 -17.82 -60.98 -7.65
N ALA A 100 -17.71 -59.96 -8.51
CA ALA A 100 -18.37 -59.74 -9.82
C ALA A 100 -19.89 -59.82 -9.96
N THR A 101 -20.52 -58.69 -10.31
CA THR A 101 -21.16 -58.49 -11.63
C THR A 101 -21.60 -57.03 -11.79
N ALA A 102 -21.30 -56.47 -12.97
CA ALA A 102 -21.73 -55.13 -13.35
C ALA A 102 -23.14 -55.14 -13.96
N PRO A 103 -23.98 -54.15 -13.65
CA PRO A 103 -25.03 -53.71 -14.57
C PRO A 103 -24.68 -52.31 -15.11
N THR A 104 -24.48 -52.27 -16.43
CA THR A 104 -24.25 -51.08 -17.23
C THR A 104 -25.45 -50.14 -17.15
N SER A 105 -25.29 -49.00 -16.48
CA SER A 105 -26.22 -47.87 -16.55
C SER A 105 -25.86 -46.96 -17.74
N PRO A 106 -26.83 -46.37 -18.45
CA PRO A 106 -26.54 -45.45 -19.56
C PRO A 106 -25.83 -44.19 -19.06
N PRO A 107 -24.98 -43.54 -19.89
CA PRO A 107 -24.24 -42.36 -19.47
C PRO A 107 -25.19 -41.20 -19.18
N GLU A 108 -25.21 -40.77 -17.92
CA GLU A 108 -25.84 -39.54 -17.49
C GLU A 108 -25.16 -38.36 -18.19
N GLN A 109 -25.94 -37.64 -18.99
CA GLN A 109 -25.46 -36.47 -19.73
C GLN A 109 -24.92 -35.43 -18.75
N PRO A 110 -23.72 -34.87 -18.96
CA PRO A 110 -23.23 -33.80 -18.11
C PRO A 110 -24.17 -32.60 -18.25
N ALA A 111 -24.70 -32.14 -17.10
CA ALA A 111 -25.49 -30.92 -17.00
C ALA A 111 -24.77 -29.76 -17.73
N PRO A 112 -25.52 -28.86 -18.41
CA PRO A 112 -24.91 -27.79 -19.18
C PRO A 112 -24.03 -26.93 -18.26
N SER A 113 -22.73 -26.97 -18.55
CA SER A 113 -21.70 -26.14 -17.95
C SER A 113 -22.16 -24.68 -18.01
N LYS A 114 -22.34 -24.09 -16.81
CA LYS A 114 -22.67 -22.67 -16.63
C LYS A 114 -21.70 -21.86 -17.49
N ARG A 115 -22.21 -21.13 -18.48
CA ARG A 115 -21.42 -20.14 -19.24
C ARG A 115 -20.62 -19.30 -18.24
N PRO A 116 -19.29 -19.15 -18.39
CA PRO A 116 -18.53 -18.28 -17.50
C PRO A 116 -19.13 -16.88 -17.61
N ARG A 117 -19.54 -16.32 -16.47
CA ARG A 117 -20.00 -14.92 -16.42
C ARG A 117 -18.82 -14.05 -16.85
N PRO A 118 -19.04 -12.98 -17.64
CA PRO A 118 -17.94 -12.11 -18.04
C PRO A 118 -17.32 -11.47 -16.80
N THR A 119 -16.13 -11.93 -16.41
CA THR A 119 -15.34 -11.33 -15.33
C THR A 119 -14.64 -10.10 -15.87
N LYS A 120 -14.79 -8.98 -15.18
CA LYS A 120 -14.09 -7.74 -15.51
C LYS A 120 -12.60 -7.94 -15.18
N SER A 121 -11.69 -7.58 -16.09
CA SER A 121 -10.24 -7.76 -15.91
C SER A 121 -9.51 -6.42 -15.82
N LEU A 122 -8.32 -6.46 -15.20
CA LEU A 122 -7.40 -5.34 -15.10
C LEU A 122 -6.28 -5.46 -16.14
N ARG A 123 -5.98 -4.36 -16.83
CA ARG A 123 -4.82 -4.27 -17.73
C ARG A 123 -3.81 -3.30 -17.17
N VAL A 124 -2.55 -3.73 -17.09
CA VAL A 124 -1.44 -2.90 -16.59
C VAL A 124 -0.61 -2.41 -17.77
N ILE A 125 -0.44 -1.10 -17.89
CA ILE A 125 0.32 -0.45 -18.95
C ILE A 125 1.56 0.19 -18.33
N ASP A 126 2.76 -0.26 -18.69
CA ASP A 126 3.97 0.38 -18.18
C ASP A 126 4.26 1.70 -18.88
N LYS A 127 4.71 2.68 -18.11
CA LYS A 127 5.10 3.99 -18.60
C LYS A 127 6.29 4.53 -17.81
N ILE A 128 7.18 5.23 -18.51
CA ILE A 128 8.26 5.99 -17.89
C ILE A 128 7.75 7.40 -17.60
N GLY A 129 7.98 7.92 -16.39
CA GLY A 129 7.66 9.30 -16.04
C GLY A 129 7.47 9.53 -14.55
N ASP A 130 6.96 10.72 -14.20
CA ASP A 130 6.59 11.05 -12.83
C ASP A 130 5.15 10.60 -12.54
N LEU A 131 5.00 9.72 -11.55
CA LEU A 131 3.69 9.28 -11.06
C LEU A 131 2.84 10.46 -10.56
N PHE A 132 3.46 11.49 -10.00
CA PHE A 132 2.76 12.63 -9.41
C PHE A 132 2.35 13.71 -10.43
N ASP A 133 2.81 13.59 -11.68
CA ASP A 133 2.36 14.43 -12.81
C ASP A 133 1.05 13.86 -13.39
N ALA A 134 0.05 13.73 -12.52
CA ALA A 134 -1.26 13.21 -12.85
C ALA A 134 -2.29 14.34 -12.96
N PRO A 135 -3.31 14.19 -13.82
CA PRO A 135 -4.44 15.10 -13.85
C PRO A 135 -5.31 14.93 -12.59
N PRO A 136 -6.13 15.94 -12.25
CA PRO A 136 -7.12 15.83 -11.19
C PRO A 136 -8.00 14.58 -11.30
N ARG A 137 -8.52 14.12 -10.16
CA ARG A 137 -9.37 12.91 -10.05
C ARG A 137 -8.66 11.59 -10.36
N THR A 138 -7.33 11.59 -10.37
CA THR A 138 -6.53 10.37 -10.51
C THR A 138 -6.39 9.64 -9.18
N VAL A 139 -6.48 8.32 -9.18
CA VAL A 139 -6.04 7.47 -8.06
C VAL A 139 -4.56 7.16 -8.21
N LEU A 140 -3.76 7.55 -7.23
CA LEU A 140 -2.33 7.25 -7.14
C LEU A 140 -2.10 6.10 -6.16
N ILE A 141 -1.74 4.94 -6.68
CA ILE A 141 -1.59 3.71 -5.90
C ILE A 141 -0.13 3.48 -5.51
N HIS A 142 0.08 3.09 -4.26
CA HIS A 142 1.36 2.53 -3.80
C HIS A 142 1.19 1.38 -2.80
N ALA A 143 2.21 0.53 -2.72
CA ALA A 143 2.29 -0.52 -1.71
C ALA A 143 2.72 0.04 -0.35
N CYS A 144 2.03 -0.39 0.69
CA CYS A 144 2.17 0.09 2.06
C CYS A 144 2.44 -1.06 3.04
N ASN A 145 3.11 -0.71 4.14
CA ASN A 145 3.11 -1.53 5.33
C ASN A 145 1.87 -1.26 6.19
N CYS A 146 1.64 -2.08 7.22
CA CYS A 146 0.52 -1.92 8.14
C CYS A 146 0.86 -1.18 9.45
N THR A 147 2.06 -0.57 9.54
CA THR A 147 2.56 0.08 10.77
C THR A 147 2.46 1.61 10.77
N GLY A 148 1.90 2.20 9.72
CA GLY A 148 1.72 3.66 9.64
C GLY A 148 2.99 4.42 9.24
N SER A 149 3.91 3.78 8.52
CA SER A 149 5.21 4.37 8.15
C SER A 149 5.35 4.61 6.66
N TRP A 150 5.56 5.87 6.27
CA TRP A 150 5.97 6.30 4.92
C TRP A 150 7.38 6.90 4.97
N GLY A 151 8.34 6.12 5.46
CA GLY A 151 9.68 6.59 5.79
C GLY A 151 10.73 6.49 4.67
N GLY A 152 10.44 5.82 3.56
CA GLY A 152 11.42 5.61 2.50
C GLY A 152 10.81 5.36 1.12
N GLY A 153 11.66 5.39 0.09
CA GLY A 153 11.29 5.14 -1.30
C GLY A 153 10.15 6.04 -1.79
N ILE A 154 9.27 5.48 -2.61
CA ILE A 154 8.10 6.20 -3.14
C ILE A 154 7.15 6.63 -2.02
N ALA A 155 7.01 5.87 -0.93
CA ALA A 155 6.14 6.24 0.19
C ALA A 155 6.57 7.56 0.85
N LEU A 156 7.88 7.81 0.98
CA LEU A 156 8.38 9.10 1.46
C LEU A 156 8.04 10.25 0.50
N ALA A 157 8.05 10.01 -0.81
CA ALA A 157 7.61 11.00 -1.80
C ALA A 157 6.11 11.29 -1.66
N PHE A 158 5.27 10.25 -1.51
CA PHE A 158 3.84 10.41 -1.17
C PHE A 158 3.66 11.23 0.11
N LYS A 159 4.43 10.97 1.18
CA LYS A 159 4.33 11.74 2.43
C LYS A 159 4.63 13.23 2.24
N LYS A 160 5.62 13.55 1.39
CA LYS A 160 6.01 14.93 1.10
C LYS A 160 4.98 15.66 0.25
N ALA A 161 4.40 14.97 -0.74
CA ALA A 161 3.39 15.54 -1.63
C ALA A 161 1.99 15.61 -0.98
N TYR A 162 1.64 14.61 -0.16
CA TYR A 162 0.31 14.41 0.44
C TYR A 162 0.39 14.22 1.97
N PRO A 163 0.84 15.23 2.74
CA PRO A 163 0.98 15.10 4.18
C PRO A 163 -0.36 14.81 4.89
N ALA A 164 -1.47 15.40 4.44
CA ALA A 164 -2.79 15.13 5.00
C ALA A 164 -3.23 13.67 4.76
N ALA A 165 -2.97 13.11 3.58
CA ALA A 165 -3.26 11.70 3.31
C ALA A 165 -2.41 10.76 4.18
N TYR A 166 -1.15 11.13 4.45
CA TYR A 166 -0.32 10.38 5.38
C TYR A 166 -0.92 10.31 6.78
N GLU A 167 -1.51 11.40 7.29
CA GLU A 167 -2.16 11.42 8.60
C GLU A 167 -3.34 10.45 8.65
N VAL A 168 -4.19 10.42 7.61
CA VAL A 168 -5.30 9.48 7.49
C VAL A 168 -4.80 8.02 7.49
N TYR A 169 -3.78 7.73 6.67
CA TYR A 169 -3.15 6.41 6.61
C TYR A 169 -2.52 6.00 7.96
N ASN A 170 -1.79 6.92 8.61
CA ASN A 170 -1.14 6.66 9.90
C ASN A 170 -2.17 6.37 10.99
N ALA A 171 -3.24 7.16 11.03
CA ALA A 171 -4.34 6.99 11.98
C ALA A 171 -5.09 5.67 11.72
N ARG A 172 -5.29 5.27 10.45
CA ARG A 172 -5.85 3.96 10.09
C ARG A 172 -5.00 2.82 10.63
N CYS A 173 -3.68 2.90 10.49
CA CYS A 173 -2.76 1.90 11.02
C CYS A 173 -2.79 1.83 12.54
N LYS A 174 -2.82 2.97 13.24
CA LYS A 174 -2.85 3.02 14.71
C LYS A 174 -4.13 2.43 15.31
N ARG A 175 -5.26 2.51 14.60
CA ARG A 175 -6.57 1.99 15.06
C ARG A 175 -6.83 0.53 14.68
N SER A 176 -5.85 -0.17 14.08
CA SER A 176 -6.02 -1.54 13.61
C SER A 176 -4.75 -2.35 13.91
N THR A 177 -4.85 -3.67 13.80
CA THR A 177 -3.67 -4.55 13.82
C THR A 177 -3.19 -4.82 12.39
N PRO A 178 -1.90 -5.13 12.19
CA PRO A 178 -1.38 -5.56 10.90
C PRO A 178 -2.14 -6.73 10.27
N ASP A 179 -2.53 -7.74 11.06
CA ASP A 179 -3.27 -8.90 10.57
C ASP A 179 -4.66 -8.54 10.03
N ARG A 180 -5.27 -7.47 10.56
CA ARG A 180 -6.57 -6.97 10.07
C ARG A 180 -6.45 -6.09 8.82
N LEU A 181 -5.26 -5.59 8.52
CA LEU A 181 -5.00 -4.66 7.41
C LEU A 181 -4.42 -5.35 6.18
N VAL A 182 -3.51 -6.32 6.37
CA VAL A 182 -2.83 -6.99 5.25
C VAL A 182 -3.85 -7.61 4.29
N GLY A 183 -3.64 -7.44 2.99
CA GLY A 183 -4.59 -7.87 1.96
C GLY A 183 -5.80 -6.96 1.79
N LYS A 184 -5.84 -5.79 2.46
CA LYS A 184 -6.84 -4.74 2.23
C LYS A 184 -6.18 -3.50 1.61
N ALA A 185 -7.02 -2.52 1.35
CA ALA A 185 -6.62 -1.21 0.87
C ALA A 185 -7.36 -0.09 1.61
N LEU A 186 -6.82 1.11 1.52
CA LEU A 186 -7.44 2.36 1.94
C LEU A 186 -7.41 3.33 0.77
N LEU A 187 -8.57 3.76 0.30
CA LEU A 187 -8.72 4.89 -0.60
C LEU A 187 -8.90 6.16 0.24
N ILE A 188 -8.05 7.16 0.00
CA ILE A 188 -8.10 8.46 0.68
C ILE A 188 -8.53 9.49 -0.36
N PRO A 189 -9.71 10.12 -0.22
CA PRO A 189 -10.15 11.14 -1.16
C PRO A 189 -9.30 12.42 -1.04
N PRO A 190 -9.26 13.24 -2.09
CA PRO A 190 -8.68 14.57 -2.00
C PRO A 190 -9.41 15.40 -0.92
N PRO A 191 -8.73 16.37 -0.27
CA PRO A 191 -9.38 17.32 0.62
C PRO A 191 -10.57 18.01 -0.07
N ALA A 192 -11.62 18.31 0.69
CA ALA A 192 -12.80 19.04 0.22
C ALA A 192 -12.51 20.54 0.02
N LEU A 193 -11.53 20.86 -0.82
CA LEU A 193 -11.20 22.22 -1.21
C LEU A 193 -11.91 22.59 -2.51
N PRO A 194 -12.32 23.86 -2.67
CA PRO A 194 -12.93 24.32 -3.92
C PRO A 194 -11.95 24.13 -5.09
N VAL A 195 -12.45 23.50 -6.15
CA VAL A 195 -11.70 23.28 -7.39
C VAL A 195 -11.62 24.60 -8.14
N SER A 196 -10.44 25.26 -8.12
CA SER A 196 -10.20 26.38 -9.04
C SER A 196 -9.93 25.83 -10.44
N PRO A 197 -10.60 26.32 -11.50
CA PRO A 197 -10.30 25.93 -12.87
C PRO A 197 -8.91 26.39 -13.36
N ALA A 198 -8.20 27.20 -12.57
CA ALA A 198 -6.82 27.64 -12.83
C ALA A 198 -5.79 26.96 -11.91
N ALA A 199 -6.09 25.75 -11.41
CA ALA A 199 -5.23 25.04 -10.47
C ALA A 199 -3.80 24.85 -11.02
N GLY A 200 -2.80 25.38 -10.31
CA GLY A 200 -1.40 25.06 -10.57
C GLY A 200 -1.09 23.60 -10.22
N SER A 201 0.08 23.10 -10.62
CA SER A 201 0.47 21.68 -10.41
C SER A 201 0.34 21.19 -8.95
N ARG A 202 0.57 22.07 -7.97
CA ARG A 202 0.38 21.77 -6.54
C ARG A 202 -1.08 21.65 -6.10
N GLU A 203 -1.96 22.43 -6.71
CA GLU A 203 -3.41 22.38 -6.42
C GLU A 203 -4.05 21.20 -7.13
N ALA A 204 -3.59 20.89 -8.36
CA ALA A 204 -3.95 19.65 -9.06
C ALA A 204 -3.54 18.41 -8.25
N GLN A 205 -2.35 18.41 -7.63
CA GLN A 205 -1.95 17.34 -6.70
C GLN A 205 -2.96 17.17 -5.56
N GLN A 206 -3.47 18.25 -4.97
CA GLN A 206 -4.48 18.16 -3.91
C GLN A 206 -5.84 17.63 -4.38
N GLN A 207 -6.00 17.29 -5.67
CA GLN A 207 -7.21 16.71 -6.25
C GLN A 207 -7.05 15.23 -6.61
N HIS A 208 -5.97 14.59 -6.16
CA HIS A 208 -5.74 13.15 -6.33
C HIS A 208 -6.30 12.34 -5.16
N TYR A 209 -6.76 11.13 -5.49
CA TYR A 209 -7.03 10.09 -4.51
C TYR A 209 -5.75 9.32 -4.22
N ILE A 210 -5.52 8.94 -2.97
CA ILE A 210 -4.38 8.10 -2.60
C ILE A 210 -4.86 6.68 -2.32
N GLY A 211 -4.37 5.71 -3.09
CA GLY A 211 -4.67 4.28 -2.93
C GLY A 211 -3.56 3.57 -2.18
N CYS A 212 -3.77 3.25 -0.91
CA CYS A 212 -2.80 2.52 -0.09
C CYS A 212 -3.10 1.02 -0.11
N LEU A 213 -2.26 0.21 -0.74
CA LEU A 213 -2.38 -1.26 -0.69
C LEU A 213 -1.59 -1.81 0.49
N PHE A 214 -2.23 -2.45 1.45
CA PHE A 214 -1.56 -3.07 2.59
C PHE A 214 -1.00 -4.44 2.22
N THR A 215 0.20 -4.47 1.65
CA THR A 215 0.81 -5.69 1.11
C THR A 215 1.85 -6.32 2.03
N SER A 216 2.28 -5.63 3.09
CA SER A 216 3.19 -6.18 4.10
C SER A 216 2.77 -5.71 5.49
N LYS A 217 2.85 -6.59 6.49
CA LYS A 217 2.54 -6.23 7.89
C LYS A 217 3.54 -5.21 8.43
N ARG A 218 4.82 -5.37 8.08
CA ARG A 218 5.95 -4.53 8.52
C ARG A 218 6.72 -3.95 7.33
N TYR A 219 7.85 -3.27 7.57
CA TYR A 219 8.70 -2.71 6.50
C TYR A 219 10.19 -2.85 6.80
N GLY A 220 11.03 -2.47 5.83
CA GLY A 220 12.48 -2.51 5.96
C GLY A 220 13.00 -3.94 6.03
N ARG A 221 13.85 -4.23 7.02
CA ARG A 221 14.37 -5.60 7.25
C ARG A 221 13.32 -6.57 7.78
N ALA A 222 12.25 -6.06 8.39
CA ALA A 222 11.18 -6.86 8.96
C ALA A 222 9.97 -6.99 8.02
N ARG A 223 10.07 -6.55 6.76
CA ARG A 223 9.01 -6.73 5.76
C ARG A 223 8.66 -8.21 5.59
N ASP A 224 7.43 -8.48 5.18
CA ASP A 224 6.98 -9.83 4.86
C ASP A 224 7.76 -10.37 3.65
N SER A 225 7.72 -11.68 3.44
CA SER A 225 8.40 -12.31 2.31
C SER A 225 7.77 -11.90 0.97
N PRO A 226 8.51 -11.97 -0.16
CA PRO A 226 7.94 -11.70 -1.49
C PRO A 226 6.67 -12.52 -1.79
N GLU A 227 6.62 -13.77 -1.33
CA GLU A 227 5.45 -14.65 -1.49
C GLU A 227 4.23 -14.12 -0.73
N GLU A 228 4.40 -13.76 0.55
CA GLU A 228 3.33 -13.18 1.37
C GLU A 228 2.84 -11.84 0.80
N ILE A 229 3.77 -11.01 0.31
CA ILE A 229 3.47 -9.73 -0.33
C ILE A 229 2.62 -9.94 -1.58
N LEU A 230 2.98 -10.91 -2.43
CA LEU A 230 2.20 -11.23 -3.63
C LEU A 230 0.82 -11.79 -3.27
N LYS A 231 0.73 -12.67 -2.26
CA LYS A 231 -0.54 -13.20 -1.73
C LYS A 231 -1.47 -12.10 -1.22
N ALA A 232 -0.93 -11.04 -0.62
CA ALA A 232 -1.69 -9.88 -0.16
C ALA A 232 -2.06 -8.89 -1.29
N THR A 233 -1.27 -8.84 -2.37
CA THR A 233 -1.42 -7.82 -3.44
C THR A 233 -2.76 -7.94 -4.16
N GLY A 234 -3.15 -9.15 -4.56
CA GLY A 234 -4.42 -9.37 -5.26
C GLY A 234 -5.67 -8.95 -4.45
N PRO A 235 -5.85 -9.48 -3.23
CA PRO A 235 -6.94 -9.08 -2.34
C PRO A 235 -6.96 -7.58 -2.04
N ALA A 236 -5.79 -6.96 -1.84
CA ALA A 236 -5.69 -5.52 -1.58
C ALA A 236 -6.17 -4.71 -2.78
N MET A 237 -5.75 -5.08 -4.00
CA MET A 237 -6.19 -4.42 -5.22
C MET A 237 -7.70 -4.57 -5.43
N ARG A 238 -8.26 -5.77 -5.26
CA ARG A 238 -9.73 -5.97 -5.33
C ARG A 238 -10.47 -5.08 -4.30
N HIS A 239 -9.97 -5.00 -3.07
CA HIS A 239 -10.56 -4.15 -2.04
C HIS A 239 -10.46 -2.65 -2.37
N LEU A 240 -9.41 -2.23 -3.08
CA LEU A 240 -9.29 -0.87 -3.59
C LEU A 240 -10.30 -0.59 -4.70
N MET A 241 -10.45 -1.50 -5.67
CA MET A 241 -11.39 -1.34 -6.78
C MET A 241 -12.84 -1.17 -6.29
N ARG A 242 -13.25 -1.90 -5.25
CA ARG A 242 -14.54 -1.69 -4.56
C ARG A 242 -14.71 -0.29 -4.00
N GLN A 243 -13.67 0.26 -3.38
CA GLN A 243 -13.72 1.63 -2.85
C GLN A 243 -13.77 2.67 -3.98
N ILE A 244 -13.07 2.43 -5.09
CA ILE A 244 -13.14 3.27 -6.29
C ILE A 244 -14.54 3.23 -6.90
N ALA A 245 -15.17 2.06 -6.97
CA ALA A 245 -16.55 1.91 -7.44
C ALA A 245 -17.54 2.69 -6.55
N ALA A 246 -17.35 2.65 -5.23
CA ALA A 246 -18.19 3.38 -4.28
C ALA A 246 -18.08 4.91 -4.37
N GLU A 247 -17.00 5.46 -4.96
CA GLU A 247 -16.89 6.91 -5.21
C GLU A 247 -17.77 7.41 -6.39
N GLY A 248 -18.41 6.51 -7.15
CA GLY A 248 -19.52 6.85 -8.04
C GLY A 248 -19.20 7.86 -9.15
N GLY A 249 -18.21 7.59 -10.01
CA GLY A 249 -17.92 8.46 -11.18
C GLY A 249 -16.89 9.56 -10.94
N ARG A 250 -16.44 9.75 -9.69
CA ARG A 250 -15.53 10.85 -9.34
C ARG A 250 -14.05 10.57 -9.65
N VAL A 251 -13.72 9.33 -10.00
CA VAL A 251 -12.36 8.90 -10.37
C VAL A 251 -12.22 8.90 -11.89
N GLY A 252 -11.25 9.64 -12.43
CA GLY A 252 -11.01 9.73 -13.86
C GLY A 252 -10.05 8.67 -14.39
N GLU A 253 -8.95 8.41 -13.70
CA GLU A 253 -7.94 7.43 -14.12
C GLU A 253 -7.23 6.81 -12.91
N ILE A 254 -6.54 5.68 -13.15
CA ILE A 254 -5.80 4.94 -12.11
C ILE A 254 -4.34 4.83 -12.53
N ARG A 255 -3.44 5.34 -11.67
CA ARG A 255 -2.00 5.19 -11.82
C ARG A 255 -1.39 4.51 -10.61
N MET A 256 -0.28 3.83 -10.81
CA MET A 256 0.52 3.26 -9.74
C MET A 256 2.00 3.42 -10.05
N CYS A 257 2.85 3.41 -9.04
CA CYS A 257 4.25 3.05 -9.28
C CYS A 257 4.33 1.55 -9.62
N GLN A 258 5.49 1.06 -10.07
CA GLN A 258 5.77 -0.38 -10.02
C GLN A 258 5.74 -0.87 -8.56
N ILE A 259 4.57 -1.26 -8.07
CA ILE A 259 4.36 -1.59 -6.65
C ILE A 259 5.20 -2.80 -6.26
N ASN A 260 5.58 -2.84 -4.98
CA ASN A 260 6.44 -3.85 -4.35
C ASN A 260 7.88 -3.97 -4.89
N SER A 261 8.24 -3.37 -6.04
CA SER A 261 9.56 -3.55 -6.68
C SER A 261 10.70 -2.70 -6.11
N GLY A 262 10.38 -1.73 -5.26
CA GLY A 262 11.36 -0.94 -4.53
C GLY A 262 11.80 -1.62 -3.23
N LEU A 263 11.53 -0.98 -2.10
CA LEU A 263 11.97 -1.45 -0.77
C LEU A 263 11.33 -2.76 -0.29
N PHE A 264 10.29 -3.23 -0.98
CA PHE A 264 9.69 -4.54 -0.73
C PHE A 264 10.35 -5.68 -1.51
N ASP A 265 11.19 -5.34 -2.50
CA ASP A 265 12.10 -6.28 -3.18
C ASP A 265 11.37 -7.44 -3.88
N VAL A 266 10.19 -7.16 -4.43
CA VAL A 266 9.44 -8.12 -5.25
C VAL A 266 9.65 -7.78 -6.73
N PRO A 267 10.14 -8.70 -7.57
CA PRO A 267 10.29 -8.46 -9.00
C PRO A 267 8.98 -7.94 -9.61
N TRP A 268 9.06 -6.79 -10.29
CA TRP A 268 7.88 -6.11 -10.86
C TRP A 268 6.98 -7.03 -11.70
N PRO A 269 7.50 -7.91 -12.58
CA PRO A 269 6.65 -8.81 -13.37
C PRO A 269 5.70 -9.68 -12.54
N LEU A 270 6.10 -10.07 -11.33
CA LEU A 270 5.27 -10.88 -10.44
C LEU A 270 4.10 -10.07 -9.87
N SER A 271 4.36 -8.83 -9.43
CA SER A 271 3.28 -7.94 -8.95
C SER A 271 2.32 -7.57 -10.07
N ARG A 272 2.84 -7.33 -11.29
CA ARG A 272 2.02 -7.10 -12.48
C ARG A 272 1.10 -8.30 -12.77
N SER A 273 1.66 -9.50 -12.80
CA SER A 273 0.91 -10.74 -13.03
C SER A 273 -0.18 -10.95 -11.98
N ALA A 274 0.13 -10.71 -10.70
CA ALA A 274 -0.84 -10.82 -9.60
C ALA A 274 -2.00 -9.83 -9.70
N ILE A 275 -1.82 -8.67 -10.37
CA ILE A 275 -2.88 -7.71 -10.63
C ILE A 275 -3.69 -8.12 -11.86
N GLN A 276 -3.03 -8.51 -12.95
CA GLN A 276 -3.71 -8.86 -14.21
C GLN A 276 -4.48 -10.18 -14.12
N SER A 277 -4.12 -11.08 -13.21
CA SER A 277 -4.85 -12.32 -12.94
C SER A 277 -6.11 -12.11 -12.09
N LEU A 278 -6.39 -10.88 -11.65
CA LEU A 278 -7.59 -10.60 -10.88
C LEU A 278 -8.84 -10.64 -11.77
N GLU A 279 -9.71 -11.58 -11.43
CA GLU A 279 -11.10 -11.54 -11.82
C GLU A 279 -11.86 -10.63 -10.84
N LEU A 280 -12.43 -9.56 -11.39
CA LEU A 280 -13.31 -8.64 -10.69
C LEU A 280 -14.76 -8.99 -11.02
N ARG A 281 -15.61 -8.90 -9.99
CA ARG A 281 -17.06 -9.02 -10.18
C ARG A 281 -17.64 -7.72 -10.71
N GLU A 282 -18.88 -7.74 -11.16
CA GLU A 282 -19.53 -6.55 -11.70
C GLU A 282 -19.59 -5.41 -10.68
N GLU A 283 -19.88 -5.75 -9.42
CA GLU A 283 -19.94 -4.80 -8.29
C GLU A 283 -18.58 -4.23 -7.86
N ASP A 284 -17.48 -4.85 -8.31
CA ASP A 284 -16.13 -4.43 -7.94
C ASP A 284 -15.59 -3.28 -8.83
N VAL A 285 -16.31 -2.91 -9.91
CA VAL A 285 -15.85 -1.93 -10.90
C VAL A 285 -16.89 -0.84 -11.09
N ALA A 286 -16.44 0.41 -11.00
CA ALA A 286 -17.28 1.57 -11.26
C ALA A 286 -17.86 1.55 -12.68
N GLU A 287 -19.14 1.87 -12.84
CA GLU A 287 -19.85 1.78 -14.13
C GLU A 287 -19.21 2.63 -15.23
N HIS A 288 -18.56 3.74 -14.87
CA HIS A 288 -17.96 4.69 -15.80
C HIS A 288 -16.55 4.30 -16.27
N LEU A 289 -15.96 3.23 -15.73
CA LEU A 289 -14.65 2.76 -16.16
C LEU A 289 -14.82 1.74 -17.30
N GLU A 290 -14.20 2.03 -18.44
CA GLU A 290 -14.16 1.12 -19.58
C GLU A 290 -13.42 -0.18 -19.22
N LEU A 291 -13.83 -1.28 -19.84
CA LEU A 291 -13.24 -2.60 -19.63
C LEU A 291 -12.36 -3.01 -20.82
N PRO A 292 -11.20 -3.64 -20.56
CA PRO A 292 -10.58 -3.86 -19.25
C PRO A 292 -10.17 -2.55 -18.58
N VAL A 293 -10.20 -2.47 -17.25
CA VAL A 293 -9.81 -1.25 -16.54
C VAL A 293 -8.31 -1.07 -16.66
N ASP A 294 -7.89 0.05 -17.25
CA ASP A 294 -6.48 0.38 -17.41
C ASP A 294 -5.89 0.96 -16.12
N ILE A 295 -4.73 0.42 -15.74
CA ILE A 295 -3.88 0.94 -14.68
C ILE A 295 -2.50 1.24 -15.26
N VAL A 296 -2.10 2.50 -15.22
CA VAL A 296 -0.79 2.92 -15.74
C VAL A 296 0.27 2.78 -14.65
N ALA A 297 1.26 1.91 -14.88
CA ALA A 297 2.37 1.64 -13.97
C ALA A 297 3.60 2.46 -14.33
N TYR A 298 3.94 3.42 -13.47
CA TYR A 298 5.05 4.33 -13.67
C TYR A 298 6.36 3.78 -13.11
N SER A 299 7.43 3.83 -13.92
CA SER A 299 8.83 3.71 -13.50
C SER A 299 9.57 5.03 -13.67
N ARG A 300 10.66 5.20 -12.92
CA ARG A 300 11.61 6.29 -13.15
C ARG A 300 12.72 5.79 -14.10
N ASP A 301 13.24 6.68 -14.92
CA ASP A 301 14.50 6.49 -15.65
C ASP A 301 15.71 6.43 -14.70
#